data_AF-A0AAD9IWV9-F1
#
_entry.id   AF-A0AAD9IWV9-F1
#
_cell.length_a   1.000
_cell.length_b   1.000
_cell.length_c   1.000
_cell.angle_alpha   90.00
_cell.angle_beta   90.00
_cell.angle_gamma   90.00
#
_symmetry.space_group_name_H-M   'P 1'
#
loop_
_entity.id
_entity.type
_entity.pdbx_description
1 polymer ?
#
loop_
_entity_poly.entity_id
_entity_poly.type
_entity_poly.pdbx_seq_one_letter_code
_entity_poly.pdbx_strand_id
1 'polypeptide(L)'
;MRNMSNDKLYHIPVLAHDLRQEEMVRQMCDALDYIDQVAKDIFTRIGNRISDNHASLHALNDRIALAQAKIDKVKGSNKAMKVFSAAKYPASDIPSDYSSVFGGVRPCHLMWLVVTTSYTANTNSWTRLR
;
A
#
# COMPACT_ATOMS: atom_id res chain seq x y z
N MET A 1 -0.66 13.44 -2.90
CA MET A 1 -0.62 14.48 -3.95
C MET A 1 0.79 14.59 -4.50
N ARG A 2 1.07 14.05 -5.70
CA ARG A 2 2.32 14.30 -6.43
C ARG A 2 1.92 14.87 -7.79
N ASN A 3 1.68 16.18 -7.82
CA ASN A 3 1.37 16.89 -9.06
C ASN A 3 2.70 17.21 -9.75
N MET A 4 3.06 16.39 -10.74
CA MET A 4 4.32 16.49 -11.49
C MET A 4 4.08 17.23 -12.80
N SER A 5 3.53 18.44 -12.73
CA SER A 5 3.34 19.30 -13.90
C SER A 5 4.54 20.23 -14.03
N ASN A 6 5.66 19.72 -14.55
CA ASN A 6 6.76 20.55 -15.00
C ASN A 6 7.22 20.05 -16.37
N ASP A 7 6.30 20.02 -17.33
CA ASP A 7 6.68 19.99 -18.73
C ASP A 7 7.22 21.37 -19.08
N LYS A 8 8.47 21.64 -18.69
CA LYS A 8 9.17 22.85 -19.11
C LYS A 8 9.60 22.61 -20.54
N LEU A 9 8.81 23.12 -21.47
CA LEU A 9 9.15 23.14 -22.88
C LEU A 9 10.37 24.06 -23.05
N TYR A 10 11.55 23.47 -23.25
CA TYR A 10 12.76 24.23 -23.55
C TYR A 10 12.70 24.70 -25.00
N HIS A 11 12.47 25.99 -25.20
CA HIS A 11 12.52 26.61 -26.52
C HIS A 11 13.94 27.08 -26.82
N ILE A 12 14.59 26.45 -27.79
CA ILE A 12 15.93 26.87 -28.27
C ILE A 12 15.71 27.95 -29.34
N PRO A 13 16.33 29.13 -29.23
CA PRO A 13 16.17 30.19 -30.23
C PRO A 13 16.73 29.75 -31.59
N VAL A 14 15.95 29.95 -32.65
CA VAL A 14 16.38 29.71 -34.03
C VAL A 14 17.12 30.95 -34.53
N LEU A 15 18.34 30.77 -35.02
CA LEU A 15 19.18 31.86 -35.52
C LEU A 15 18.73 32.29 -36.92
N ALA A 16 18.58 33.59 -37.13
CA ALA A 16 18.24 34.14 -38.44
C ALA A 16 19.51 34.40 -39.25
N HIS A 17 19.58 33.88 -40.48
CA HIS A 17 20.81 33.90 -41.30
C HIS A 17 21.04 35.21 -42.08
N ASP A 18 20.08 36.14 -42.06
CA ASP A 18 20.12 37.41 -42.82
C ASP A 18 20.60 38.59 -41.96
N LEU A 19 21.26 38.31 -40.84
CA LEU A 19 21.81 39.33 -39.96
C LEU A 19 23.25 39.66 -40.31
N ARG A 20 23.65 40.90 -39.98
CA ARG A 20 25.06 41.30 -40.03
C ARG A 20 25.92 40.33 -39.23
N GLN A 21 27.14 40.08 -39.70
CA GLN A 21 28.05 39.08 -39.13
C GLN A 21 28.28 39.25 -37.63
N GLU A 22 28.39 40.49 -37.15
CA GLU A 22 28.60 40.77 -35.72
C GLU A 22 27.40 40.32 -34.86
N GLU A 23 26.19 40.60 -35.31
CA GLU A 23 24.96 40.24 -34.59
C GLU A 23 24.68 38.74 -34.67
N MET A 24 25.00 38.11 -35.80
CA MET A 24 24.97 36.65 -35.97
C MET A 24 25.84 35.94 -34.94
N VAL A 25 27.09 36.39 -34.77
CA VAL A 25 28.03 35.79 -33.81
C VAL A 25 27.52 35.97 -32.38
N ARG A 26 26.96 37.15 -32.06
CA ARG A 26 26.36 37.41 -30.74
C ARG A 26 25.20 36.45 -30.45
N GLN A 27 24.28 36.27 -31.39
CA GLN A 27 23.14 35.35 -31.22
C GLN A 27 23.59 33.88 -31.11
N MET A 28 24.65 33.48 -31.82
CA MET A 28 25.24 32.15 -31.65
C MET A 28 25.77 31.93 -30.24
N CYS A 29 26.51 32.91 -29.68
CA CYS A 29 27.00 32.82 -28.31
C CYS A 29 25.86 32.71 -27.30
N ASP A 30 24.84 33.56 -27.42
CA ASP A 30 23.68 33.54 -26.51
C ASP A 30 22.91 32.20 -26.60
N ALA A 31 22.77 31.63 -27.79
CA ALA A 31 22.14 30.34 -27.99
C ALA A 31 22.94 29.19 -27.36
N LEU A 32 24.27 29.20 -27.49
CA LEU A 32 25.14 28.19 -26.89
C LEU A 32 25.13 28.26 -25.36
N ASP A 33 25.20 29.46 -24.80
CA ASP A 33 25.11 29.68 -23.35
C ASP A 33 23.77 29.20 -22.78
N TYR A 34 22.68 29.44 -23.51
CA TYR A 34 21.37 28.96 -23.11
C TYR A 34 21.29 27.43 -23.15
N ILE A 35 21.84 26.77 -24.18
CA ILE A 35 21.88 25.31 -24.27
C ILE A 35 22.65 24.70 -23.10
N ASP A 36 23.78 25.29 -22.70
CA ASP A 36 24.56 24.83 -21.55
C ASP A 36 23.75 24.92 -20.25
N GLN A 37 23.03 26.03 -20.03
CA GLN A 37 22.16 26.19 -18.87
C GLN A 37 21.02 25.16 -18.84
N VAL A 38 20.37 24.94 -19.98
CA VAL A 38 19.29 23.94 -20.11
C VAL A 38 19.83 22.54 -19.85
N ALA A 39 21.00 22.20 -20.40
CA ALA A 39 21.63 20.90 -20.16
C ALA A 39 21.91 20.69 -18.66
N LYS A 40 22.53 21.68 -18.00
CA LYS A 40 22.81 21.64 -16.55
C LYS A 40 21.54 21.44 -15.72
N ASP A 41 20.47 22.15 -16.04
CA ASP A 41 19.19 22.03 -15.34
C ASP A 41 18.56 20.64 -15.54
N ILE A 42 18.56 20.11 -16.77
CA ILE A 42 18.06 18.75 -17.06
C ILE A 42 18.85 17.70 -16.26
N PHE A 43 20.18 17.75 -16.31
CA PHE A 43 21.02 16.79 -15.58
C PHE A 43 20.83 16.91 -14.06
N THR A 44 20.69 18.14 -13.53
CA THR A 44 20.42 18.36 -12.11
C THR A 44 19.08 17.76 -11.70
N ARG A 45 18.03 17.97 -12.50
CA ARG A 45 16.71 17.38 -12.22
C ARG A 45 16.72 15.86 -12.26
N ILE A 46 17.39 15.28 -13.26
CA ILE A 46 17.53 13.83 -13.35
C ILE A 46 18.31 13.32 -12.13
N GLY A 47 19.40 13.98 -11.76
CA GLY A 47 20.19 13.66 -10.57
C GLY A 47 19.36 13.68 -9.29
N ASN A 48 18.57 14.73 -9.08
CA ASN A 48 17.67 14.84 -7.92
C ASN A 48 16.65 13.70 -7.90
N ARG A 49 16.02 13.39 -9.04
CA ARG A 49 15.05 12.28 -9.14
C ARG A 49 15.70 10.92 -8.86
N ILE A 50 16.92 10.70 -9.32
CA ILE A 50 17.67 9.46 -9.05
C ILE A 50 17.98 9.37 -7.55
N SER A 51 18.44 10.46 -6.93
CA SER A 51 18.72 10.53 -5.50
C SER A 51 17.48 10.23 -4.65
N ASP A 52 16.36 10.87 -4.95
CA ASP A 52 15.09 10.65 -4.25
C ASP A 52 14.60 9.20 -4.36
N ASN A 53 14.72 8.63 -5.56
CA ASN A 53 14.37 7.23 -5.81
C ASN A 53 15.31 6.29 -5.03
N HIS A 54 16.61 6.55 -5.04
CA HIS A 54 17.58 5.77 -4.30
C HIS A 54 17.31 5.82 -2.79
N ALA A 55 17.04 7.00 -2.24
CA ALA A 55 16.65 7.16 -0.83
C ALA A 55 15.37 6.39 -0.49
N SER A 56 14.37 6.43 -1.37
CA SER A 56 13.13 5.67 -1.22
C SER A 56 13.38 4.16 -1.23
N LEU A 57 14.21 3.67 -2.15
CA LEU A 57 14.60 2.26 -2.22
C LEU A 57 15.41 1.82 -0.99
N HIS A 58 16.32 2.66 -0.50
CA HIS A 58 17.08 2.41 0.71
C HIS A 58 16.15 2.24 1.91
N ALA A 59 15.21 3.18 2.11
CA ALA A 59 14.24 3.09 3.20
C ALA A 59 13.37 1.82 3.13
N LEU A 60 13.03 1.35 1.92
CA LEU A 60 12.34 0.07 1.74
C LEU A 60 13.22 -1.12 2.07
N ASN A 61 14.49 -1.12 1.62
CA ASN A 61 15.45 -2.17 1.94
C ASN A 61 15.70 -2.27 3.46
N ASP A 62 15.80 -1.14 4.16
CA ASP A 62 15.94 -1.13 5.63
C ASP A 62 14.74 -1.79 6.30
N ARG A 63 13.53 -1.47 5.84
CA ARG A 63 12.29 -2.09 6.36
C ARG A 63 12.24 -3.59 6.07
N ILE A 64 12.68 -4.01 4.89
CA ILE A 64 12.77 -5.42 4.50
C ILE A 64 13.79 -6.13 5.40
N ALA A 65 14.95 -5.55 5.63
CA ALA A 65 15.98 -6.11 6.50
C ALA A 65 15.48 -6.27 7.96
N LEU A 66 14.80 -5.25 8.50
CA LEU A 66 14.19 -5.33 9.83
C LEU A 66 13.09 -6.40 9.91
N ALA A 67 12.26 -6.51 8.87
CA ALA A 67 11.23 -7.54 8.80
C ALA A 67 11.84 -8.94 8.71
N GLN A 68 12.88 -9.11 7.90
CA GLN A 68 13.59 -10.37 7.76
C GLN A 68 14.24 -10.79 9.08
N ALA A 69 14.93 -9.87 9.77
CA ALA A 69 15.50 -10.13 11.09
C ALA A 69 14.45 -10.55 12.13
N LYS A 70 13.24 -9.96 12.07
CA LYS A 70 12.11 -10.38 12.92
C LYS A 70 11.61 -11.77 12.55
N ILE A 71 11.49 -12.07 11.26
CA ILE A 71 11.09 -13.39 10.76
C ILE A 71 12.10 -14.44 11.21
N ASP A 72 13.39 -14.20 11.04
CA ASP A 72 14.45 -15.15 11.41
C ASP A 72 14.44 -15.43 12.91
N LYS A 73 14.21 -14.40 13.74
CA LYS A 73 14.04 -14.54 15.19
C LYS A 73 12.85 -15.43 15.55
N VAL A 74 11.73 -15.32 14.83
CA VAL A 74 10.53 -16.14 15.06
C VAL A 74 10.73 -17.56 14.51
N LYS A 75 11.33 -17.69 13.32
CA LYS A 75 11.54 -18.96 12.60
C LYS A 75 12.46 -19.92 13.35
N GLY A 76 13.49 -19.41 14.03
CA GLY A 76 14.40 -20.22 14.86
C GLY A 76 13.88 -20.51 16.28
N SER A 77 12.82 -19.83 16.71
CA SER A 77 12.27 -19.98 18.06
C SER A 77 11.14 -21.01 18.08
N ASN A 78 11.45 -22.24 18.51
CA ASN A 78 10.48 -23.33 18.70
C ASN A 78 9.55 -23.15 19.93
N LYS A 79 9.39 -21.92 20.43
CA LYS A 79 8.54 -21.60 21.58
C LYS A 79 7.08 -21.41 21.12
N ALA A 80 6.13 -22.03 21.81
CA ALA A 80 4.70 -21.88 21.54
C ALA A 80 4.25 -20.42 21.68
N MET A 81 3.72 -19.82 20.61
CA MET A 81 3.15 -18.47 20.62
C MET A 81 1.67 -18.55 21.01
N LYS A 82 1.38 -18.38 22.31
CA LYS A 82 -0.01 -18.26 22.78
C LYS A 82 -0.57 -16.92 22.30
N VAL A 83 -1.40 -16.95 21.27
CA VAL A 83 -2.15 -15.78 20.80
C VAL A 83 -3.24 -15.48 21.82
N PHE A 84 -3.01 -14.45 22.65
CA PHE A 84 -4.06 -13.90 23.49
C PHE A 84 -4.89 -12.95 22.64
N SER A 85 -5.90 -13.46 21.96
CA SER A 85 -7.00 -12.60 21.53
C SER A 85 -7.83 -12.28 22.77
N ALA A 86 -8.21 -11.02 22.95
CA ALA A 86 -9.38 -10.74 23.77
C ALA A 86 -10.55 -11.39 23.03
N ALA A 87 -11.05 -12.51 23.54
CA ALA A 87 -12.30 -13.10 23.09
C ALA A 87 -13.46 -12.21 23.58
N LYS A 88 -13.53 -11.01 23.03
CA LYS A 88 -14.68 -10.14 23.12
C LYS A 88 -14.84 -9.52 21.75
N TYR A 89 -15.45 -10.32 20.87
CA TYR A 89 -16.31 -9.80 19.80
C TYR A 89 -17.01 -8.54 20.34
N PRO A 90 -17.14 -7.42 19.60
CA PRO A 90 -17.63 -6.16 20.15
C PRO A 90 -19.05 -6.35 20.68
N ALA A 91 -19.12 -6.74 21.94
CA ALA A 91 -20.30 -7.09 22.69
C ALA A 91 -20.21 -6.23 23.93
N SER A 92 -21.26 -5.45 24.15
CA SER A 92 -21.43 -4.64 25.34
C SER A 92 -21.07 -5.44 26.60
N ASP A 93 -20.50 -4.76 27.60
CA ASP A 93 -20.18 -5.38 28.90
C ASP A 93 -21.43 -5.92 29.62
N ILE A 94 -22.62 -5.58 29.11
CA ILE A 94 -23.92 -6.03 29.56
C ILE A 94 -24.27 -7.32 28.80
N PRO A 95 -24.43 -8.47 29.48
CA PRO A 95 -25.00 -9.67 28.89
C PRO A 95 -26.44 -9.38 28.49
N SER A 96 -26.69 -9.19 27.19
CA SER A 96 -28.06 -9.19 26.66
C SER A 96 -28.50 -10.64 26.48
N ASP A 97 -29.69 -10.99 26.94
CA ASP A 97 -30.27 -12.30 26.62
C ASP A 97 -30.31 -12.49 25.10
N TYR A 98 -29.77 -13.62 24.64
CA TYR A 98 -29.73 -13.94 23.22
C TYR A 98 -31.16 -14.14 22.70
N SER A 99 -31.66 -13.18 21.92
CA SER A 99 -32.89 -13.34 21.17
C SER A 99 -32.60 -14.08 19.86
N SER A 100 -33.10 -15.31 19.71
CA SER A 100 -32.99 -16.05 18.46
C SER A 100 -33.63 -15.28 17.30
N VAL A 101 -32.89 -15.14 16.20
CA VAL A 101 -33.36 -14.49 14.95
C VAL A 101 -34.60 -15.20 14.37
N PHE A 102 -34.92 -16.40 14.85
CA PHE A 102 -36.06 -17.21 14.41
C PHE A 102 -37.28 -17.15 15.33
N GLY A 103 -37.24 -16.38 16.43
CA GLY A 103 -38.31 -16.37 17.44
C GLY A 103 -39.66 -15.80 16.97
N GLY A 104 -39.71 -15.16 15.80
CA GLY A 104 -40.91 -14.50 15.27
C GLY A 104 -41.53 -15.18 14.03
N VAL A 105 -41.00 -16.30 13.56
CA VAL A 105 -41.55 -16.97 12.36
C VAL A 105 -42.79 -17.77 12.77
N ARG A 106 -43.96 -17.16 12.59
CA ARG A 106 -45.22 -17.91 12.51
C ARG A 106 -45.08 -18.90 11.35
N PRO A 107 -45.40 -20.19 11.52
CA PRO A 107 -45.38 -21.13 10.40
C PRO A 107 -46.44 -20.69 9.40
N CYS A 108 -45.99 -19.98 8.36
CA CYS A 108 -46.80 -19.59 7.23
C CYS A 108 -47.15 -20.85 6.46
N HIS A 109 -48.37 -21.33 6.69
CA HIS A 109 -49.19 -22.20 5.86
C HIS A 109 -48.49 -22.84 4.64
N LEU A 110 -47.71 -23.89 4.86
CA LEU A 110 -47.44 -24.96 3.91
C LEU A 110 -47.12 -26.23 4.71
N MET A 111 -48.18 -26.97 5.02
CA MET A 111 -48.08 -28.38 5.36
C MET A 111 -47.60 -29.14 4.11
N TRP A 112 -46.97 -30.30 4.32
CA TRP A 112 -46.46 -31.26 3.32
C TRP A 112 -45.00 -31.12 2.90
N LEU A 113 -44.08 -31.42 3.81
CA LEU A 113 -43.43 -32.74 3.82
C LEU A 113 -42.70 -32.91 5.17
N VAL A 114 -43.08 -33.92 5.93
CA VAL A 114 -42.37 -34.36 7.12
C VAL A 114 -41.03 -34.94 6.69
N VAL A 115 -39.93 -34.34 7.13
CA VAL A 115 -38.72 -35.11 7.46
C VAL A 115 -38.24 -34.61 8.82
N THR A 116 -38.78 -35.22 9.87
CA THR A 116 -38.16 -35.15 11.19
C THR A 116 -36.87 -35.96 11.15
N THR A 117 -35.73 -35.28 11.07
CA THR A 117 -34.47 -35.87 11.53
C THR A 117 -34.18 -35.25 12.89
N SER A 118 -34.66 -35.90 13.95
CA SER A 118 -34.27 -35.56 15.31
C SER A 118 -32.78 -35.88 15.48
N TYR A 119 -31.93 -34.85 15.50
CA TYR A 119 -30.55 -34.97 15.94
C TYR A 119 -30.54 -34.96 17.47
N THR A 120 -30.43 -36.15 18.07
CA THR A 120 -30.11 -36.30 19.49
C THR A 120 -28.62 -36.04 19.67
N ALA A 121 -28.27 -34.85 20.18
CA ALA A 121 -26.92 -34.56 20.61
C ALA A 121 -26.57 -35.45 21.81
N ASN A 122 -25.77 -36.48 21.55
CA ASN A 122 -25.17 -37.37 22.54
C ASN A 122 -24.27 -36.55 23.49
N THR A 123 -24.73 -36.32 24.71
CA THR A 123 -23.91 -35.81 25.80
C THR A 123 -23.10 -36.95 26.37
N ASN A 124 -21.92 -37.24 25.83
CA ASN A 124 -20.96 -38.09 26.55
C ASN A 124 -19.51 -37.69 26.27
N SER A 125 -18.80 -37.54 27.40
CA SER A 125 -17.36 -37.68 27.61
C SER A 125 -16.42 -36.62 26.99
N TRP A 126 -16.23 -35.52 27.70
CA TRP A 126 -14.91 -34.88 27.78
C TRP A 126 -14.13 -35.52 28.93
N THR A 127 -13.49 -36.67 28.68
CA THR A 127 -12.45 -37.18 29.56
C THR A 127 -11.14 -36.45 29.30
N ARG A 128 -10.76 -35.67 30.31
CA ARG A 128 -9.41 -35.27 30.71
C ARG A 128 -8.28 -36.20 30.21
N LEU A 129 -7.28 -35.62 29.57
CA LEU A 129 -5.89 -36.11 29.52
C LEU A 129 -5.01 -34.85 29.71
N ARG A 130 -4.38 -34.66 30.88
CA ARG A 130 -3.02 -35.10 31.25
C ARG A 130 -1.97 -34.77 30.22
#